data_AF-A0A1J3F4M5-F1
#
_entry.id   AF-A0A1J3F4M5-F1
#
_cell.length_a   1.000
_cell.length_b   1.000
_cell.length_c   1.000
_cell.angle_alpha   90.00
_cell.angle_beta   90.00
_cell.angle_gamma   90.00
#
_symmetry.space_group_name_H-M   'P 1'
#
loop_
_entity.id
_entity.type
_entity.pdbx_description
1 polymer ?
#
loop_
_entity_poly.entity_id
_entity_poly.type
_entity_poly.pdbx_seq_one_letter_code
_entity_poly.pdbx_strand_id
1 'polypeptide(L)'
;NGNVSSFSTTFVFAIHPHIRRLSGHGMAFVIAPNFYLPSATPSQYLGLFNITNNGNDTNHVFAVELDTVLSAEFNDTNDNHVGIDINSLTSVQSSPAGYWDETDQFKNLTLMSRKPMQVWVD
;
A
#
# COMPACT_ATOMS: atom_id res chain seq x y z
N ASN A 1 5.03 4.04 29.63
CA ASN A 1 3.62 4.34 29.28
C ASN A 1 3.62 5.26 28.07
N GLY A 2 3.48 4.69 26.87
CA GLY A 2 3.30 5.48 25.66
C GLY A 2 1.83 5.83 25.50
N ASN A 3 1.52 7.10 25.30
CA ASN A 3 0.19 7.53 24.90
C ASN A 3 0.09 7.37 23.38
N VAL A 4 -0.90 6.62 22.88
CA VAL A 4 -1.15 6.47 21.44
C VAL A 4 -2.16 7.53 21.03
N SER A 5 -1.96 8.16 19.87
CA SER A 5 -2.93 9.09 19.29
C SER A 5 -3.71 8.40 18.18
N SER A 6 -5.03 8.56 18.19
CA SER A 6 -5.88 8.19 17.05
C SER A 6 -5.69 9.18 15.90
N PHE A 7 -5.81 8.69 14.67
CA PHE A 7 -5.84 9.52 13.47
C PHE A 7 -6.86 8.94 12.52
N SER A 8 -7.43 9.78 11.67
CA SER A 8 -8.20 9.34 10.52
C SER A 8 -7.79 10.20 9.33
N THR A 9 -7.71 9.61 8.14
CA THR A 9 -7.42 10.33 6.91
C THR A 9 -8.31 9.84 5.77
N THR A 10 -8.61 10.75 4.85
CA THR A 10 -9.27 10.42 3.60
C THR A 10 -8.60 11.14 2.46
N PHE A 11 -8.44 10.45 1.34
CA PHE A 11 -7.89 11.01 0.13
C PHE A 11 -8.53 10.35 -1.09
N VAL A 12 -8.51 11.07 -2.20
CA VAL A 12 -8.98 10.57 -3.49
C VAL A 12 -7.76 10.37 -4.38
N PHE A 13 -7.69 9.20 -5.01
CA PHE A 13 -6.61 8.87 -5.94
C PHE A 13 -7.16 8.28 -7.24
N ALA A 14 -6.33 8.27 -8.28
CA ALA A 14 -6.57 7.52 -9.51
C ALA A 14 -5.22 7.10 -10.09
N ILE A 15 -5.01 5.80 -10.30
CA ILE A 15 -3.79 5.28 -10.93
C ILE A 15 -4.01 5.24 -12.45
N HIS A 16 -3.23 6.03 -13.18
CA HIS A 16 -3.34 6.18 -14.63
C HIS A 16 -2.08 5.66 -15.34
N PRO A 17 -1.98 4.34 -15.61
CA PRO A 17 -0.81 3.78 -16.25
C PRO A 17 -0.69 4.28 -17.70
N HIS A 18 0.54 4.63 -18.10
CA HIS A 18 0.84 5.10 -19.46
C HIS A 18 0.51 4.02 -20.50
N ILE A 19 0.87 2.76 -20.20
CA ILE A 19 0.54 1.59 -21.00
C ILE A 19 -0.53 0.80 -20.25
N ARG A 20 -1.72 0.62 -20.83
CA ARG A 20 -2.90 0.03 -20.16
C ARG A 20 -2.69 -1.32 -19.48
N ARG A 21 -1.70 -2.10 -19.91
CA ARG A 21 -1.39 -3.44 -19.38
C ARG A 21 -0.08 -3.52 -18.58
N LEU A 22 0.63 -2.41 -18.44
CA LEU A 22 1.84 -2.32 -17.63
C LEU A 22 1.56 -1.29 -16.54
N SER A 23 1.24 -1.78 -15.35
CA SER A 23 1.02 -0.90 -14.20
C SER A 23 2.34 -0.26 -13.74
N GLY A 24 2.21 0.81 -12.93
CA GLY A 24 3.26 1.15 -11.96
C GLY A 24 3.21 0.17 -10.80
N HIS A 25 4.12 0.27 -9.83
CA HIS A 25 4.10 -0.66 -8.69
C HIS A 25 2.92 -0.37 -7.74
N GLY A 26 2.69 0.89 -7.38
CA GLY A 26 1.55 1.25 -6.56
C GLY A 26 1.70 2.62 -5.94
N MET A 27 1.01 2.83 -4.83
CA MET A 27 1.19 4.00 -3.97
C MET A 27 0.90 3.61 -2.52
N ALA A 28 1.36 4.41 -1.56
CA ALA A 28 1.10 4.18 -0.15
C ALA A 28 0.78 5.47 0.61
N PHE A 29 -0.10 5.37 1.61
CA PHE A 29 -0.19 6.34 2.69
C PHE A 29 0.83 5.94 3.77
N VAL A 30 1.63 6.89 4.26
CA VAL A 30 2.80 6.58 5.11
C VAL A 30 2.80 7.43 6.37
N ILE A 31 3.09 6.78 7.51
CA ILE A 31 3.44 7.41 8.78
C ILE A 31 4.87 6.99 9.11
N ALA A 32 5.76 7.99 9.25
CA ALA A 32 7.18 7.79 9.50
C ALA A 32 7.72 8.89 10.44
N PRO A 33 8.83 8.64 11.15
CA PRO A 33 9.41 9.61 12.09
C PRO A 33 10.00 10.86 11.41
N ASN A 34 10.34 10.76 10.13
CA ASN A 34 10.97 11.83 9.35
C ASN A 34 10.27 12.00 8.00
N PHE A 35 10.38 13.19 7.41
CA PHE A 35 9.85 13.49 6.08
C PHE A 35 10.65 12.82 4.94
N TYR A 36 11.82 12.26 5.23
CA TYR A 36 12.66 11.54 4.28
C TYR A 36 12.86 10.11 4.76
N LEU A 37 12.79 9.17 3.81
CA LEU A 37 13.08 7.75 4.03
C LEU A 37 14.45 7.44 3.42
N PRO A 38 15.53 7.49 4.23
CA PRO A 38 16.86 7.30 3.70
C PRO A 38 16.99 5.89 3.13
N SER A 39 17.54 5.80 1.92
CA SER A 39 17.76 4.54 1.20
C SER A 39 16.50 3.91 0.59
N ALA A 40 15.35 4.59 0.63
CA ALA A 40 14.17 4.16 -0.12
C ALA A 40 14.46 4.04 -1.62
N THR A 41 14.01 2.94 -2.22
CA THR A 41 14.15 2.66 -3.64
C THR A 41 12.78 2.66 -4.33
N PRO A 42 12.71 3.04 -5.62
CA PRO A 42 11.47 3.03 -6.36
C PRO A 42 11.03 1.59 -6.69
N SER A 43 10.06 1.48 -7.59
CA SER A 43 9.54 0.20 -8.09
C SER A 43 8.82 -0.60 -7.00
N GLN A 44 9.10 -1.90 -6.87
CA GLN A 44 8.39 -2.77 -5.92
C GLN A 44 8.56 -2.33 -4.47
N TYR A 45 9.57 -1.50 -4.19
CA TYR A 45 9.78 -0.98 -2.84
C TYR A 45 8.89 0.21 -2.47
N LEU A 46 8.01 0.66 -3.38
CA LEU A 46 7.07 1.77 -3.21
C LEU A 46 7.69 3.10 -2.73
N GLY A 47 9.01 3.25 -2.80
CA GLY A 47 9.71 4.39 -2.20
C GLY A 47 9.74 4.35 -0.66
N LEU A 48 9.57 3.18 -0.05
CA LEU A 48 9.55 2.98 1.41
C LEU A 48 10.85 2.37 1.92
N PHE A 49 11.33 1.32 1.25
CA PHE A 49 12.45 0.49 1.70
C PHE A 49 13.43 0.18 0.55
N ASN A 50 14.38 -0.71 0.83
CA ASN A 50 15.25 -1.34 -0.14
C ASN A 50 15.61 -2.77 0.30
N ILE A 51 16.44 -3.44 -0.50
CA ILE A 51 16.87 -4.82 -0.24
C ILE A 51 17.60 -5.03 1.10
N THR A 52 18.20 -3.98 1.69
CA THR A 52 18.98 -4.10 2.94
C THR A 52 18.21 -3.68 4.19
N ASN A 53 17.12 -2.91 4.07
CA ASN A 53 16.34 -2.44 5.22
C ASN A 53 14.88 -2.90 5.22
N ASN A 54 14.39 -3.60 4.19
CA ASN A 54 13.05 -4.21 4.22
C ASN A 54 12.95 -5.23 5.36
N GLY A 55 12.05 -5.00 6.32
CA GLY A 55 11.92 -5.81 7.54
C GLY A 55 12.79 -5.36 8.71
N ASN A 56 13.45 -4.20 8.62
CA ASN A 56 14.22 -3.65 9.73
C ASN A 56 13.33 -2.86 10.70
N ASP A 57 13.22 -3.34 11.95
CA ASP A 57 12.40 -2.71 13.00
C ASP A 57 12.80 -1.26 13.34
N THR A 58 14.00 -0.83 12.97
CA THR A 58 14.46 0.56 13.19
C THR A 58 13.97 1.55 12.13
N ASN A 59 13.27 1.09 11.09
CA ASN A 59 12.67 1.97 10.09
C ASN A 59 11.58 2.86 10.70
N HIS A 60 10.79 2.31 11.63
CA HIS A 60 9.62 2.94 12.24
C HIS A 60 8.62 3.49 11.21
N VAL A 61 8.38 2.71 10.15
CA VAL A 61 7.45 3.06 9.06
C VAL A 61 6.20 2.21 9.17
N PHE A 62 5.06 2.89 9.18
CA PHE A 62 3.75 2.30 8.94
C PHE A 62 3.25 2.76 7.57
N ALA A 63 2.71 1.85 6.77
CA ALA A 63 2.09 2.21 5.51
C ALA A 63 0.79 1.42 5.25
N VAL A 64 -0.11 2.06 4.50
CA VAL A 64 -1.25 1.41 3.85
C VAL A 64 -0.98 1.48 2.35
N GLU A 65 -0.67 0.35 1.76
CA GLU A 65 -0.32 0.24 0.34
C GLU A 65 -1.54 -0.04 -0.54
N LEU A 66 -1.47 0.47 -1.76
CA LEU A 66 -2.38 0.22 -2.87
C LEU A 66 -1.50 -0.32 -4.01
N ASP A 67 -1.25 -1.62 -3.98
CA ASP A 67 -0.31 -2.30 -4.87
C ASP A 67 -1.02 -2.86 -6.10
N THR A 68 -0.37 -2.69 -7.25
CA THR A 68 -0.88 -3.05 -8.58
C THR A 68 0.06 -3.99 -9.34
N VAL A 69 1.00 -4.62 -8.65
CA VAL A 69 1.96 -5.61 -9.15
C VAL A 69 1.99 -6.78 -8.18
N LEU A 70 2.23 -7.98 -8.71
CA LEU A 70 2.48 -9.15 -7.89
C LEU A 70 3.99 -9.30 -7.69
N SER A 71 4.49 -8.99 -6.49
CA SER A 71 5.85 -9.22 -6.03
C SER A 71 5.90 -10.47 -5.15
N ALA A 72 6.28 -11.60 -5.75
CA ALA A 72 6.37 -12.89 -5.05
C ALA A 72 7.37 -12.86 -3.89
N GLU A 73 8.40 -12.01 -3.95
CA GLU A 73 9.36 -11.80 -2.87
C GLU A 73 8.76 -11.17 -1.60
N PHE A 74 7.58 -10.53 -1.70
CA PHE A 74 6.88 -9.89 -0.59
C PHE A 74 5.64 -10.67 -0.13
N ASN A 75 5.38 -11.84 -0.72
CA ASN A 75 4.19 -12.67 -0.47
C ASN A 75 2.86 -11.98 -0.81
N ASP A 76 2.87 -11.17 -1.87
CA ASP A 76 1.67 -10.50 -2.36
C ASP A 76 0.56 -11.50 -2.69
N THR A 77 -0.67 -11.14 -2.33
CA THR A 77 -1.84 -11.98 -2.58
C THR A 77 -2.20 -12.03 -4.07
N ASN A 78 -2.09 -10.89 -4.77
CA ASN A 78 -2.31 -10.75 -6.21
C ASN A 78 -1.71 -9.42 -6.72
N ASP A 79 -1.90 -9.11 -8.00
CA ASP A 79 -1.45 -7.87 -8.66
C ASP A 79 -2.42 -6.68 -8.49
N ASN A 80 -3.32 -6.71 -7.51
CA ASN A 80 -4.31 -5.66 -7.24
C ASN A 80 -4.84 -5.80 -5.81
N HIS A 81 -4.05 -5.35 -4.84
CA HIS A 81 -4.34 -5.52 -3.41
C HIS A 81 -4.13 -4.25 -2.59
N VAL A 82 -4.73 -4.28 -1.40
CA VAL A 82 -4.49 -3.32 -0.33
C VAL A 82 -3.73 -4.06 0.76
N GLY A 83 -2.70 -3.43 1.30
CA GLY A 83 -1.81 -4.01 2.32
C GLY A 83 -1.60 -3.09 3.51
N ILE A 84 -1.28 -3.68 4.66
CA ILE A 84 -0.83 -2.98 5.86
C ILE A 84 0.62 -3.38 6.11
N ASP A 85 1.51 -2.40 6.03
CA ASP A 85 2.95 -2.59 6.12
C ASP A 85 3.48 -2.03 7.42
N ILE A 86 4.31 -2.82 8.11
CA ILE A 86 5.03 -2.41 9.31
C ILE A 86 6.50 -2.73 9.08
N ASN A 87 7.30 -1.70 8.80
CA ASN A 87 8.74 -1.79 8.53
C ASN A 87 9.17 -2.70 7.36
N SER A 88 8.23 -3.30 6.64
CA SER A 88 8.42 -4.28 5.57
C SER A 88 7.29 -4.19 4.56
N LEU A 89 7.56 -4.53 3.28
CA LEU A 89 6.54 -4.74 2.24
C LEU A 89 5.90 -6.13 2.29
N THR A 90 6.42 -7.03 3.13
CA THR A 90 5.61 -8.19 3.50
C THR A 90 4.52 -7.71 4.45
N SER A 91 3.38 -7.37 3.88
CA SER A 91 2.18 -6.93 4.57
C SER A 91 1.83 -7.82 5.75
N VAL A 92 1.57 -7.23 6.93
CA VAL A 92 1.06 -7.98 8.09
C VAL A 92 -0.37 -8.45 7.87
N GLN A 93 -1.10 -7.75 7.01
CA GLN A 93 -2.40 -8.15 6.50
C GLN A 93 -2.62 -7.52 5.12
N SER A 94 -3.10 -8.32 4.16
CA SER A 94 -3.48 -7.84 2.84
C SER A 94 -4.78 -8.46 2.37
N SER A 95 -5.43 -7.83 1.39
CA SER A 95 -6.63 -8.32 0.73
C SER A 95 -6.64 -7.86 -0.73
N PRO A 96 -7.19 -8.66 -1.67
CA PRO A 96 -7.57 -8.16 -2.98
C PRO A 96 -8.35 -6.85 -2.85
N ALA A 97 -8.02 -5.86 -3.69
CA ALA A 97 -8.70 -4.57 -3.63
C ALA A 97 -10.16 -4.72 -4.08
N GLY A 98 -11.07 -4.30 -3.22
CA GLY A 98 -12.50 -4.48 -3.39
C GLY A 98 -13.26 -4.14 -2.12
N TYR A 99 -14.57 -4.36 -2.16
CA TYR A 99 -15.45 -4.18 -1.02
C TYR A 99 -16.51 -5.27 -1.01
N TRP A 100 -17.08 -5.53 0.17
CA TRP A 100 -18.23 -6.40 0.31
C TRP A 100 -19.50 -5.55 0.23
N ASP A 101 -20.44 -5.95 -0.62
CA ASP A 101 -21.74 -5.27 -0.70
C ASP A 101 -22.69 -5.73 0.42
N GLU A 102 -23.87 -5.14 0.47
CA GLU A 102 -24.93 -5.46 1.44
C GLU A 102 -25.47 -6.90 1.36
N THR A 103 -25.05 -7.67 0.36
CA THR A 103 -25.41 -9.08 0.15
C THR A 103 -24.23 -10.04 0.40
N ASP A 104 -23.18 -9.57 1.07
CA ASP A 104 -21.93 -10.30 1.30
C ASP A 104 -21.27 -10.79 0.00
N GLN A 105 -21.42 -10.05 -1.10
CA GLN A 105 -20.69 -10.33 -2.33
C GLN A 105 -19.47 -9.42 -2.46
N PHE A 106 -18.31 -10.04 -2.64
CA PHE A 106 -17.09 -9.30 -2.95
C PHE A 106 -17.18 -8.64 -4.33
N LYS A 107 -17.04 -7.32 -4.37
CA LYS A 107 -16.93 -6.50 -5.57
C LYS A 107 -15.49 -6.07 -5.75
N ASN A 108 -14.89 -6.53 -6.85
CA ASN A 108 -13.52 -6.15 -7.20
C ASN A 108 -13.44 -4.64 -7.51
N LEU A 109 -12.43 -3.99 -6.94
CA LEU A 109 -12.00 -2.65 -7.33
C LEU A 109 -10.63 -2.78 -8.01
N THR A 110 -10.60 -2.51 -9.32
CA THR A 110 -9.33 -2.43 -10.06
C THR A 110 -8.67 -1.08 -9.80
N LEU A 111 -7.61 -1.04 -8.99
CA LEU A 111 -6.92 0.17 -8.57
C LEU A 111 -6.42 1.01 -9.77
N MET A 112 -5.93 0.34 -10.81
CA MET A 112 -5.50 0.94 -12.08
C MET A 112 -6.64 1.23 -13.08
N SER A 113 -7.90 1.26 -12.62
CA SER A 113 -9.08 1.50 -13.49
C SER A 113 -9.17 2.92 -14.06
N ARG A 114 -8.29 3.84 -13.63
CA ARG A 114 -8.27 5.27 -14.00
C ARG A 114 -9.46 6.06 -13.45
N LYS A 115 -10.35 5.41 -12.71
CA LYS A 115 -11.48 6.06 -12.05
C LYS A 115 -11.00 6.61 -10.70
N PRO A 116 -11.50 7.79 -10.29
CA PRO A 116 -11.28 8.26 -8.93
C PRO A 116 -11.81 7.24 -7.92
N MET A 117 -11.00 6.95 -6.91
CA MET A 117 -11.34 6.13 -5.75
C MET A 117 -11.06 6.92 -4.48
N GLN A 118 -11.97 6.83 -3.51
CA GLN A 118 -11.79 7.45 -2.21
C GLN A 118 -11.38 6.37 -1.20
N VAL A 119 -10.33 6.67 -0.44
CA VAL A 119 -9.83 5.84 0.66
C VAL A 119 -10.16 6.51 1.97
N TRP A 120 -10.48 5.70 2.97
CA TRP A 120 -10.54 6.09 4.38
C TRP A 120 -9.60 5.18 5.16
N VAL A 121 -8.76 5.77 6.00
CA VAL A 121 -7.91 5.08 6.97
C VAL A 121 -8.29 5.63 8.34
N ASP A 122 -8.58 4.74 9.29
CA ASP A 122 -9.04 5.03 10.65
C ASP A 122 -8.42 4.04 11.64
#